data_AF-A0A444V3B1-F1
#
_entry.id   AF-A0A444V3B1-F1
#
_cell.length_a   1.000
_cell.length_b   1.000
_cell.length_c   1.000
_cell.angle_alpha   90.00
_cell.angle_beta   90.00
_cell.angle_gamma   90.00
#
_symmetry.space_group_name_H-M   'P 1'
#
loop_
_entity.id
_entity.type
_entity.pdbx_description
1 polymer ?
#
loop_
_entity_poly.entity_id
_entity_poly.type
_entity_poly.pdbx_seq_one_letter_code
_entity_poly.pdbx_strand_id
1 'polypeptide(L)' 'MGYSIRSCDYRYTEWVGFDPATFRAHFQDVHAGELYFVATDPNQDKNLYNITEYAGVVQRFRSYLQK' A
#
# COMPACT_ATOMS: atom_id res chain seq x y z
N MET A 1 3.01 -10.59 4.08
CA MET A 1 3.11 -9.64 5.21
C MET A 1 2.59 -8.28 4.75
N GLY A 2 1.82 -7.57 5.58
CA GLY A 2 1.28 -6.25 5.26
C GLY A 2 2.20 -5.12 5.71
N TYR A 3 2.60 -4.24 4.80
CA TYR A 3 3.38 -3.04 5.07
C TYR A 3 2.55 -1.80 4.80
N SER A 4 2.41 -0.91 5.78
CA SER A 4 1.52 0.25 5.69
C SER A 4 2.25 1.57 5.91
N ILE A 5 1.98 2.54 5.03
CA ILE A 5 2.36 3.95 5.17
C ILE A 5 1.11 4.72 5.59
N ARG A 6 1.19 5.43 6.71
CA ARG A 6 0.11 6.26 7.25
C ARG A 6 0.61 7.69 7.45
N SER A 7 -0.10 8.65 6.87
CA SER A 7 0.01 10.08 7.15
C SER A 7 -1.33 10.60 7.64
N CYS A 8 -1.47 11.86 8.04
CA CYS A 8 -2.78 12.44 8.37
C CYS A 8 -3.80 12.35 7.20
N ASP A 9 -3.32 12.29 5.97
CA ASP A 9 -4.14 12.42 4.76
C ASP A 9 -4.51 11.09 4.11
N TYR A 10 -3.69 10.04 4.29
CA TYR A 10 -3.88 8.77 3.60
C TYR A 10 -3.37 7.57 4.39
N ARG A 11 -3.89 6.39 4.00
CA ARG A 11 -3.34 5.09 4.36
C ARG A 11 -3.09 4.31 3.08
N TYR A 12 -1.86 3.82 2.93
CA TYR A 12 -1.46 2.94 1.86
C TYR A 12 -0.90 1.65 2.45
N THR A 13 -1.34 0.49 1.95
CA THR A 13 -0.84 -0.82 2.42
C THR A 13 -0.53 -1.70 1.21
N GLU A 14 0.59 -2.41 1.24
CA GLU A 14 0.85 -3.54 0.34
C GLU A 14 1.01 -4.84 1.12
N TRP A 15 0.34 -5.87 0.64
CA TRP A 15 0.45 -7.24 1.13
C TRP A 15 1.39 -7.99 0.20
N VAL A 16 2.61 -8.24 0.66
CA VAL A 16 3.69 -8.82 -0.15
C VAL A 16 4.10 -10.20 0.35
N GLY A 17 4.69 -11.00 -0.54
CA GLY A 17 5.38 -12.23 -0.17
C GLY A 17 6.40 -11.98 0.95
N PHE A 18 6.48 -12.90 1.90
CA PHE A 18 7.39 -12.79 3.04
C PHE A 18 8.01 -14.15 3.35
N ASP A 19 9.35 -14.18 3.42
CA ASP A 19 10.10 -15.36 3.81
C ASP A 19 10.36 -15.32 5.33
N PRO A 20 9.72 -16.20 6.13
CA PRO A 20 9.91 -16.24 7.57
C PRO A 20 11.27 -16.81 8.01
N ALA A 21 11.98 -17.55 7.15
CA ALA A 21 13.30 -18.09 7.48
C ALA A 21 14.40 -17.03 7.41
N THR A 22 14.28 -16.08 6.48
CA THR A 22 15.25 -14.99 6.29
C THR A 22 14.75 -13.62 6.76
N PHE A 23 13.49 -13.54 7.20
CA PHE A 23 12.80 -12.31 7.59
C PHE A 23 12.80 -11.25 6.48
N ARG A 24 12.65 -11.68 5.23
CA ARG A 24 12.69 -10.80 4.05
C ARG A 24 11.32 -10.63 3.41
N ALA A 25 11.00 -9.38 3.06
CA ALA A 25 9.84 -9.03 2.26
C ALA A 25 10.18 -9.01 0.77
N HIS A 26 9.30 -9.56 -0.05
CA HIS A 26 9.44 -9.61 -1.50
C HIS A 26 8.50 -8.59 -2.17
N PHE A 27 8.93 -7.33 -2.28
CA PHE A 27 8.12 -6.23 -2.84
C PHE A 27 7.79 -6.35 -4.34
N GLN A 28 8.27 -7.40 -5.01
CA GLN A 28 7.88 -7.75 -6.39
C GLN A 28 6.70 -8.75 -6.41
N ASP A 29 6.47 -9.47 -5.32
CA ASP A 29 5.37 -10.42 -5.15
C ASP A 29 4.25 -9.76 -4.33
N VAL A 30 3.49 -8.86 -4.97
CA VAL A 30 2.37 -8.15 -4.35
C VAL A 30 1.08 -8.96 -4.53
N HIS A 31 0.50 -9.43 -3.43
CA HIS A 31 -0.75 -10.20 -3.43
C HIS A 31 -1.98 -9.29 -3.45
N ALA A 32 -1.91 -8.17 -2.72
CA ALA A 32 -2.97 -7.18 -2.66
C ALA A 32 -2.43 -5.82 -2.25
N GLY A 33 -3.19 -4.77 -2.52
CA GLY A 33 -2.88 -3.43 -2.05
C GLY A 33 -4.12 -2.64 -1.69
N GLU A 34 -3.92 -1.65 -0.84
CA GLU A 34 -4.95 -0.78 -0.29
C GLU A 34 -4.50 0.68 -0.36
N LEU A 35 -5.42 1.55 -0.77
CA LEU A 35 -5.22 3.00 -0.75
C LEU A 35 -6.51 3.68 -0.29
N TYR A 36 -6.40 4.51 0.74
CA TYR A 36 -7.50 5.28 1.31
C TYR A 36 -7.08 6.73 1.56
N PHE A 37 -7.97 7.67 1.25
CA PHE A 37 -7.82 9.08 1.60
C PHE A 37 -8.70 9.44 2.78
N VAL A 38 -8.09 9.91 3.87
CA VAL A 38 -8.78 10.21 5.13
C VAL A 38 -9.79 11.34 4.96
N ALA A 39 -9.49 12.32 4.09
CA ALA A 39 -10.36 13.46 3.84
C ALA A 39 -11.73 13.08 3.24
N THR A 40 -11.77 12.06 2.39
CA THR A 40 -12.99 11.64 1.66
C THR A 40 -13.58 10.33 2.18
N ASP A 41 -12.76 9.51 2.82
CA ASP A 41 -13.10 8.18 3.32
C ASP A 41 -12.40 7.93 4.67
N PRO A 42 -12.81 8.64 5.74
CA PRO A 42 -12.17 8.52 7.06
C PRO A 42 -12.31 7.10 7.65
N ASN A 43 -13.35 6.38 7.27
CA ASN A 43 -13.62 5.02 7.71
C ASN A 43 -12.90 3.95 6.88
N GLN A 44 -12.30 4.32 5.75
CA GLN A 44 -11.54 3.43 4.87
C GLN A 44 -12.43 2.33 4.24
N ASP A 45 -13.65 2.69 3.85
CA ASP A 45 -14.63 1.78 3.27
C ASP A 45 -14.43 1.58 1.75
N LYS A 46 -13.67 2.45 1.08
CA LYS A 46 -13.48 2.47 -0.37
C LYS A 46 -12.01 2.33 -0.73
N ASN A 47 -11.59 1.11 -1.03
CA ASN A 47 -10.23 0.86 -1.49
C ASN A 47 -10.02 1.43 -2.91
N LEU A 48 -9.11 2.39 -3.04
CA LEU A 48 -8.79 3.09 -4.28
C LEU A 48 -7.54 2.54 -5.00
N TYR A 49 -6.91 1.49 -4.48
CA TYR A 49 -5.61 1.00 -4.95
C TYR A 49 -5.58 0.63 -6.45
N ASN A 50 -6.67 0.03 -6.95
CA ASN A 50 -6.78 -0.39 -8.35
C ASN A 50 -7.45 0.65 -9.27
N ILE A 51 -7.72 1.86 -8.78
CA ILE A 51 -8.33 2.91 -9.58
C ILE A 51 -7.26 3.63 -10.40
N THR A 52 -7.39 3.60 -11.72
CA THR A 52 -6.41 4.12 -12.68
C THR A 52 -6.00 5.58 -12.43
N GLU A 53 -6.95 6.41 -11.98
CA GLU A 53 -6.70 7.82 -11.63
C GLU A 53 -5.62 7.98 -10.55
N TYR A 54 -5.50 7.03 -9.62
CA TYR A 54 -4.56 7.08 -8.51
C TYR A 54 -3.28 6.25 -8.74
N ALA A 55 -3.07 5.70 -9.94
CA ALA A 55 -1.91 4.86 -10.25
C ALA A 55 -0.58 5.59 -9.97
N GLY A 56 -0.49 6.89 -10.25
CA GLY A 56 0.71 7.69 -9.96
C GLY A 56 0.99 7.84 -8.46
N VAL A 57 -0.06 7.91 -7.63
CA VAL A 57 0.06 7.96 -6.17
C VAL A 57 0.56 6.62 -5.63
N VAL A 58 -0.01 5.52 -6.12
CA VAL A 58 0.43 4.15 -5.77
C VAL A 58 1.90 3.95 -6.14
N GLN A 59 2.31 4.34 -7.35
CA GLN A 59 3.71 4.23 -7.78
C GLN A 59 4.66 5.02 -6.87
N ARG A 60 4.24 6.22 -6.44
CA ARG A 60 5.03 7.04 -5.51
C ARG A 60 5.18 6.37 -4.15
N PHE A 61 4.12 5.82 -3.56
CA PHE A 61 4.22 5.12 -2.28
C PHE A 61 5.01 3.83 -2.35
N ARG A 62 4.85 3.05 -3.43
CA ARG A 62 5.67 1.87 -3.68
C ARG A 62 7.16 2.21 -3.71
N SER A 63 7.53 3.35 -4.29
CA SER A 63 8.94 3.82 -4.30
C SER A 63 9.49 4.13 -2.90
N TYR A 64 8.64 4.43 -1.91
CA TYR A 64 9.06 4.61 -0.52
C TYR A 64 9.20 3.29 0.23
N LEU A 65 8.45 2.24 -0.14
CA LEU A 65 8.58 0.92 0.46
C LEU A 65 9.82 0.15 -0.01
N GLN A 66 10.29 0.44 -1.23
CA GLN A 66 11.43 -0.25 -1.86
C GLN A 66 12.79 0.42 -1.60
N LYS A 67 12.82 1.50 -0.80
CA LYS A 67 14.06 2.14 -0.33
C LYS A 67 14.49 1.53 0.99
#